data_AF-A0A3G8ZCJ4-F1
#
_entry.id   AF-A0A3G8ZCJ4-F1
#
_cell.length_a   1.000
_cell.length_b   1.000
_cell.length_c   1.000
_cell.angle_alpha   90.00
_cell.angle_beta   90.00
_cell.angle_gamma   90.00
#
_symmetry.space_group_name_H-M   'P 1'
#
loop_
_entity.id
_entity.type
_entity.pdbx_description
1 polymer ?
#
loop_
_entity_poly.entity_id
_entity_poly.type
_entity_poly.pdbx_seq_one_letter_code
_entity_poly.pdbx_strand_id
1 'polypeptide(L)'
;MQKIRTELVIIGGSAGSLQVILDLVRGLERKLDFPIVLVIHRKAQSTSILQSLLQQFTDKKVIEIEDKTEIENDKIYIAPADYHLLFDSKTNLSLDRSEKHHFSRPSIDISFVSASQVYKENLLAILLSGANADGIYGLKYIKNNNGKIWIQDPETAEVDYMPRHAKEQVAYDLLINPEKLCININQLNI
;
A
#
# COMPACT_ATOMS: atom_id res chain seq x y z
N MET A 1 17.89 18.97 -11.76
CA MET A 1 16.56 18.59 -11.24
C MET A 1 16.77 17.82 -9.95
N GLN A 2 16.13 18.23 -8.86
CA GLN A 2 16.25 17.56 -7.56
C GLN A 2 15.55 16.19 -7.66
N LYS A 3 16.22 15.12 -7.24
CA LYS A 3 15.66 13.76 -7.29
C LYS A 3 14.51 13.71 -6.28
N ILE A 4 13.27 13.53 -6.75
CA ILE A 4 12.07 13.45 -5.89
C ILE A 4 12.23 12.23 -4.97
N ARG A 5 12.24 12.49 -3.65
CA ARG A 5 12.46 11.50 -2.59
C ARG A 5 11.13 10.85 -2.23
N THR A 6 11.11 9.52 -2.11
CA THR A 6 9.96 8.79 -1.55
C THR A 6 9.95 8.94 -0.04
N GLU A 7 8.87 9.47 0.51
CA GLU A 7 8.65 9.62 1.96
C GLU A 7 7.63 8.62 2.51
N LEU A 8 6.81 8.00 1.66
CA LEU A 8 5.88 6.91 2.01
C LEU A 8 5.71 5.96 0.83
N VAL A 9 5.71 4.66 1.12
CA VAL A 9 5.20 3.63 0.21
C VAL A 9 3.89 3.09 0.77
N ILE A 10 2.80 3.25 0.03
CA ILE A 10 1.49 2.68 0.37
C ILE A 10 1.13 1.57 -0.62
N ILE A 11 0.72 0.41 -0.12
CA ILE A 11 0.46 -0.79 -0.92
C ILE A 11 -0.98 -1.24 -0.70
N GLY A 12 -1.77 -1.23 -1.77
CA GLY A 12 -3.15 -1.73 -1.80
C GLY A 12 -3.22 -3.12 -2.42
N GLY A 13 -4.03 -4.02 -1.86
CA GLY A 13 -4.21 -5.36 -2.41
C GLY A 13 -5.39 -6.13 -1.83
N SER A 14 -5.74 -7.25 -2.45
CA SER A 14 -6.87 -8.08 -2.05
C SER A 14 -6.60 -9.57 -2.33
N ALA A 15 -7.52 -10.28 -2.98
CA ALA A 15 -7.34 -11.67 -3.37
C ALA A 15 -6.06 -11.83 -4.21
N GLY A 16 -5.18 -12.74 -3.80
CA GLY A 16 -3.91 -13.00 -4.45
C GLY A 16 -2.75 -12.07 -4.10
N SER A 17 -2.94 -11.05 -3.26
CA SER A 17 -1.85 -10.12 -2.92
C SER A 17 -0.93 -10.61 -1.79
N LEU A 18 -1.36 -11.57 -0.98
CA LEU A 18 -0.63 -12.00 0.22
C LEU A 18 0.74 -12.59 -0.10
N GLN A 19 0.83 -13.46 -1.10
CA GLN A 19 2.11 -14.07 -1.49
C GLN A 19 3.12 -13.01 -1.97
N VAL A 20 2.65 -12.05 -2.78
CA VAL A 20 3.47 -10.92 -3.26
C VAL A 20 4.01 -10.09 -2.08
N ILE A 21 3.19 -9.85 -1.05
CA ILE A 21 3.59 -9.11 0.14
C ILE A 21 4.59 -9.91 0.98
N LEU A 22 4.38 -11.22 1.14
CA LEU A 22 5.32 -12.10 1.85
C LEU A 22 6.70 -12.10 1.19
N ASP A 23 6.74 -12.20 -0.13
CA ASP A 23 8.00 -12.19 -0.88
C ASP A 23 8.65 -10.80 -0.86
N LEU A 24 7.86 -9.73 -0.89
CA LEU A 24 8.35 -8.37 -0.66
C LEU A 24 9.04 -8.26 0.70
N VAL A 25 8.35 -8.55 1.81
CA VAL A 25 8.90 -8.30 3.15
C VAL A 25 10.13 -9.16 3.45
N ARG A 26 10.22 -10.35 2.86
CA ARG A 26 11.37 -11.26 2.97
C ARG A 26 12.65 -10.68 2.36
N GLY A 27 12.55 -9.93 1.28
CA GLY A 27 13.71 -9.36 0.60
C GLY A 27 14.12 -7.95 1.07
N LEU A 28 13.42 -7.37 2.04
CA LEU A 28 13.71 -6.02 2.52
C LEU A 28 14.93 -6.02 3.46
N GLU A 29 16.12 -6.05 2.87
CA GLU A 29 17.39 -6.23 3.60
C GLU A 29 17.99 -4.92 4.14
N ARG A 30 17.60 -3.75 3.61
CA ARG A 30 18.22 -2.46 3.94
C ARG A 30 17.34 -1.61 4.84
N LYS A 31 17.97 -0.71 5.62
CA LYS A 31 17.25 0.34 6.33
C LYS A 31 16.51 1.23 5.34
N LEU A 32 15.21 1.37 5.50
CA LEU A 32 14.38 2.22 4.64
C LEU A 32 14.25 3.61 5.26
N ASP A 33 14.38 4.64 4.42
CA ASP A 33 14.19 6.05 4.81
C ASP A 33 12.73 6.51 4.76
N PHE A 34 11.80 5.55 4.73
CA PHE A 34 10.35 5.75 4.66
C PHE A 34 9.63 4.57 5.34
N PRO A 35 8.39 4.75 5.82
CA PRO A 35 7.51 3.67 6.21
C PRO A 35 6.87 2.99 4.98
N ILE A 36 6.48 1.73 5.16
CA ILE A 36 5.59 1.01 4.25
C ILE A 36 4.23 0.84 4.95
N VAL A 37 3.13 1.20 4.29
CA VAL A 37 1.77 1.01 4.79
C VAL A 37 1.00 0.05 3.88
N LEU A 38 0.44 -1.01 4.46
CA LEU A 38 -0.31 -2.05 3.77
C LEU A 38 -1.81 -1.87 4.03
N VAL A 39 -2.58 -1.71 2.95
CA VAL A 39 -4.04 -1.58 2.96
C VAL A 39 -4.62 -2.77 2.21
N ILE A 40 -4.92 -3.85 2.95
CA ILE A 40 -5.31 -5.14 2.36
C ILE A 40 -6.75 -5.48 2.73
N HIS A 41 -7.56 -5.85 1.74
CA HIS A 41 -8.89 -6.39 2.00
C HIS A 41 -8.79 -7.69 2.79
N ARG A 42 -9.39 -7.71 3.99
CA ARG A 42 -9.45 -8.88 4.87
C ARG A 42 -10.79 -8.96 5.59
N LYS A 43 -11.20 -10.16 5.99
CA LYS A 43 -12.45 -10.37 6.74
C LYS A 43 -12.34 -9.73 8.12
N ALA A 44 -13.39 -9.04 8.58
CA ALA A 44 -13.41 -8.35 9.88
C ALA A 44 -13.09 -9.24 11.10
N GLN A 45 -13.32 -10.56 10.98
CA GLN A 45 -13.06 -11.54 12.04
C GLN A 45 -11.63 -12.11 12.03
N SER A 46 -10.76 -11.70 11.10
CA SER A 46 -9.36 -12.08 11.16
C SER A 46 -8.71 -11.30 12.30
N THR A 47 -8.54 -11.95 13.46
CA THR A 47 -7.61 -11.49 14.49
C THR A 47 -6.20 -11.35 13.88
N SER A 48 -5.31 -10.59 14.53
CA SER A 48 -3.93 -10.12 14.21
C SER A 48 -2.94 -11.09 13.49
N ILE A 49 -3.38 -12.26 13.01
CA ILE A 49 -2.64 -13.26 12.22
C ILE A 49 -1.76 -12.62 11.13
N LEU A 50 -2.23 -11.60 10.41
CA LEU A 50 -1.43 -11.01 9.33
C LEU A 50 -0.17 -10.32 9.88
N GLN A 51 -0.28 -9.58 10.98
CA GLN A 51 0.88 -8.96 11.61
C GLN A 51 1.90 -10.01 12.05
N SER A 52 1.44 -11.02 12.81
CA SER A 52 2.31 -12.10 13.29
C SER A 52 2.89 -12.95 12.15
N LEU A 53 2.16 -13.11 11.05
CA LEU A 53 2.64 -13.81 9.86
C LEU A 53 3.75 -13.03 9.17
N LEU A 54 3.53 -11.75 8.85
CA LEU A 54 4.55 -10.94 8.17
C LEU A 54 5.80 -10.78 9.04
N GLN A 55 5.64 -10.64 10.36
CA GLN A 55 6.75 -10.50 11.29
C GLN A 55 7.70 -11.72 11.28
N GLN A 56 7.24 -12.91 10.90
CA GLN A 56 8.09 -14.11 10.77
C GLN A 56 9.04 -14.05 9.57
N PHE A 57 8.77 -13.18 8.59
CA PHE A 57 9.54 -13.10 7.35
C PHE A 57 10.38 -11.83 7.22
N THR A 58 10.43 -10.97 8.25
CA THR A 58 11.23 -9.75 8.18
C THR A 58 11.70 -9.32 9.57
N ASP A 59 12.91 -8.75 9.63
CA ASP A 59 13.44 -8.12 10.85
C ASP A 59 12.86 -6.72 11.08
N LYS A 60 12.17 -6.16 10.09
CA LYS A 60 11.47 -4.89 10.24
C LYS A 60 10.29 -5.06 11.19
N LYS A 61 10.03 -4.04 12.01
CA LYS A 61 8.88 -4.07 12.92
C LYS A 61 7.60 -3.99 12.10
N VAL A 62 6.72 -4.98 12.28
CA VAL A 62 5.39 -5.03 11.67
C VAL A 62 4.35 -4.64 12.72
N ILE A 63 3.58 -3.59 12.43
CA ILE A 63 2.65 -2.96 13.37
C ILE A 63 1.26 -2.92 12.75
N GLU A 64 0.26 -3.46 13.44
CA GLU A 64 -1.13 -3.16 13.09
C GLU A 64 -1.48 -1.76 13.63
N ILE A 65 -2.05 -0.92 12.77
CA ILE A 65 -2.32 0.48 13.10
C ILE A 65 -3.48 0.57 14.09
N GLU A 66 -3.26 1.29 15.19
CA GLU A 66 -4.28 1.76 16.11
C GLU A 66 -4.64 3.22 15.83
N ASP A 67 -5.76 3.72 16.37
CA ASP A 67 -6.13 5.12 16.19
C ASP A 67 -5.03 6.05 16.75
N LYS A 68 -4.68 7.09 15.98
CA LYS A 68 -3.62 8.06 16.29
C LYS A 68 -2.22 7.44 16.35
N THR A 69 -1.99 6.33 15.65
CA THR A 69 -0.64 5.78 15.50
C THR A 69 0.28 6.78 14.82
N GLU A 70 1.45 7.00 15.44
CA GLU A 70 2.57 7.70 14.81
C GLU A 70 3.41 6.73 13.96
N ILE A 71 3.68 7.10 12.71
CA ILE A 71 4.50 6.30 11.79
C ILE A 71 5.94 6.77 11.71
N GLU A 72 6.85 5.80 11.66
CA GLU A 72 8.29 5.99 11.60
C GLU A 72 8.88 5.22 10.42
N ASN A 73 9.99 5.73 9.90
CA ASN A 73 10.76 5.06 8.85
C ASN A 73 11.21 3.65 9.27
N ASP A 74 11.51 2.82 8.27
CA ASP A 74 12.04 1.47 8.46
C ASP A 74 11.08 0.48 9.15
N LYS A 75 9.78 0.79 9.13
CA LYS A 75 8.71 -0.04 9.69
C LYS A 75 7.62 -0.33 8.67
N ILE A 76 6.90 -1.42 8.91
CA ILE A 76 5.78 -1.87 8.10
C ILE A 76 4.51 -1.75 8.93
N TYR A 77 3.52 -1.04 8.40
CA TYR A 77 2.26 -0.79 9.06
C TYR A 77 1.12 -1.48 8.31
N ILE A 78 0.16 -2.02 9.02
CA ILE A 78 -0.99 -2.73 8.46
C ILE A 78 -2.26 -2.01 8.87
N ALA A 79 -3.07 -1.60 7.88
CA ALA A 79 -4.40 -1.08 8.16
C ALA A 79 -5.27 -2.17 8.83
N PRO A 80 -5.93 -1.88 9.95
CA PRO A 80 -6.77 -2.85 10.62
C PRO A 80 -8.00 -3.21 9.78
N ALA A 81 -8.58 -4.37 10.06
CA ALA A 81 -9.81 -4.80 9.39
C ALA A 81 -10.97 -3.93 9.90
N ASP A 82 -11.98 -3.69 9.06
CA ASP A 82 -13.20 -3.00 9.46
C ASP A 82 -13.03 -1.53 9.89
N TYR A 83 -11.91 -0.89 9.52
CA TYR A 83 -11.72 0.56 9.57
C TYR A 83 -11.11 1.08 8.25
N HIS A 84 -11.51 2.28 7.83
CA HIS A 84 -10.78 3.04 6.84
C HIS A 84 -9.54 3.66 7.50
N LEU A 85 -8.41 3.58 6.81
CA LEU A 85 -7.18 4.23 7.26
C LEU A 85 -7.07 5.60 6.59
N LEU A 86 -6.88 6.64 7.41
CA LEU A 86 -6.70 8.02 6.97
C LEU A 86 -5.33 8.55 7.41
N PHE A 87 -4.75 9.43 6.59
CA PHE A 87 -3.52 10.14 6.89
C PHE A 87 -3.85 11.58 7.28
N ASP A 88 -3.68 11.92 8.57
CA ASP A 88 -3.93 13.28 9.08
C ASP A 88 -2.72 14.19 8.85
N SER A 89 -1.52 13.61 8.86
CA SER A 89 -0.25 14.29 8.57
C SER A 89 0.79 13.26 8.12
N LYS A 90 2.02 13.70 7.83
CA LYS A 90 3.11 12.78 7.44
C LYS A 90 3.45 11.75 8.51
N THR A 91 3.12 12.00 9.77
CA THR A 91 3.44 11.06 10.85
C THR A 91 2.22 10.52 11.57
N ASN A 92 1.02 11.09 11.40
CA ASN A 92 -0.16 10.67 12.16
C ASN A 92 -1.22 10.01 11.28
N LEU A 93 -1.74 8.89 11.76
CA LEU A 93 -2.81 8.11 11.15
C LEU A 93 -4.05 8.08 12.03
N SER A 94 -5.23 8.11 11.42
CA SER A 94 -6.51 7.94 12.11
C SER A 94 -7.33 6.80 11.51
N LEU A 95 -8.20 6.21 12.34
CA LEU A 95 -9.10 5.15 11.93
C LEU A 95 -10.53 5.66 11.88
N ASP A 96 -11.16 5.51 10.71
CA ASP A 96 -12.54 5.88 10.49
C ASP A 96 -13.42 4.64 10.31
N ARG A 97 -14.61 4.66 10.91
CA ARG A 97 -15.59 3.55 10.86
C ARG A 97 -16.87 3.95 10.11
N SER A 98 -16.78 4.90 9.18
CA SER A 98 -17.89 5.25 8.30
C SER A 98 -18.30 4.08 7.38
N GLU A 99 -19.31 4.34 6.56
CA GLU A 99 -19.89 3.36 5.63
C GLU A 99 -18.86 2.76 4.67
N LYS A 100 -19.05 1.51 4.29
CA LYS A 100 -18.14 0.80 3.39
C LYS A 100 -18.07 1.48 2.02
N HIS A 101 -16.86 1.62 1.48
CA HIS A 101 -16.64 2.09 0.12
C HIS A 101 -16.31 0.89 -0.78
N HIS A 102 -16.98 0.77 -1.93
CA HIS A 102 -16.89 -0.42 -2.80
C HIS A 102 -17.07 -1.78 -2.07
N PHE A 103 -17.96 -1.81 -1.06
CA PHE A 103 -18.20 -2.98 -0.18
C PHE A 103 -17.02 -3.38 0.71
N SER A 104 -15.94 -2.58 0.73
CA SER A 104 -14.70 -2.83 1.46
C SER A 104 -14.51 -1.86 2.63
N ARG A 105 -13.96 -2.40 3.73
CA ARG A 105 -13.43 -1.63 4.87
C ARG A 105 -12.32 -2.46 5.54
N PRO A 106 -11.03 -2.10 5.41
CA PRO A 106 -10.50 -0.87 4.80
C PRO A 106 -10.79 -0.78 3.29
N SER A 107 -10.91 0.45 2.79
CA SER A 107 -10.96 0.74 1.35
C SER A 107 -9.62 1.32 0.93
N ILE A 108 -9.08 0.79 -0.17
CA ILE A 108 -7.80 1.20 -0.74
C ILE A 108 -7.91 2.64 -1.27
N ASP A 109 -9.02 2.97 -1.93
CA ASP A 109 -9.28 4.31 -2.47
C ASP A 109 -9.20 5.39 -1.39
N ILE A 110 -9.88 5.20 -0.25
CA ILE A 110 -9.92 6.20 0.82
C ILE A 110 -8.51 6.44 1.40
N SER A 111 -7.74 5.38 1.63
CA SER A 111 -6.37 5.49 2.11
C SER A 111 -5.42 6.11 1.08
N PHE A 112 -5.58 5.77 -0.19
CA PHE A 112 -4.80 6.35 -1.28
C PHE A 112 -5.08 7.85 -1.44
N VAL A 113 -6.35 8.27 -1.40
CA VAL A 113 -6.75 9.68 -1.48
C VAL A 113 -6.15 10.47 -0.31
N SER A 114 -6.33 10.01 0.93
CA SER A 114 -5.81 10.73 2.10
C SER A 114 -4.28 10.80 2.11
N ALA A 115 -3.58 9.70 1.80
CA ALA A 115 -2.13 9.69 1.66
C ALA A 115 -1.66 10.70 0.59
N SER A 116 -2.35 10.78 -0.55
CA SER A 116 -1.98 11.67 -1.65
C SER A 116 -2.02 13.16 -1.26
N GLN A 117 -2.97 13.55 -0.40
CA GLN A 117 -3.13 14.93 0.04
C GLN A 117 -1.97 15.36 0.95
N VAL A 118 -1.46 14.42 1.76
CA VAL A 118 -0.37 14.64 2.71
C VAL A 118 1.01 14.58 2.05
N TYR A 119 1.26 13.56 1.22
CA TYR A 119 2.59 13.24 0.71
C TYR A 119 2.86 13.74 -0.71
N LYS A 120 1.82 13.98 -1.50
CA LYS A 120 1.90 14.55 -2.85
C LYS A 120 2.94 13.82 -3.73
N GLU A 121 3.91 14.55 -4.30
CA GLU A 121 4.95 13.99 -5.17
C GLU A 121 5.90 13.01 -4.48
N ASN A 122 5.96 13.02 -3.15
CA ASN A 122 6.82 12.11 -2.37
C ASN A 122 6.12 10.77 -2.04
N LEU A 123 4.89 10.58 -2.50
CA LEU A 123 4.15 9.32 -2.36
C LEU A 123 4.49 8.35 -3.48
N LEU A 124 4.74 7.09 -3.11
CA LEU A 124 4.65 5.96 -4.03
C LEU A 124 3.47 5.08 -3.62
N ALA A 125 2.48 4.92 -4.51
CA ALA A 125 1.45 3.91 -4.36
C ALA A 125 1.70 2.70 -5.24
N ILE A 126 1.41 1.53 -4.68
CA ILE A 126 1.54 0.24 -5.35
C ILE A 126 0.20 -0.48 -5.26
N LEU A 127 -0.39 -0.83 -6.40
CA LEU A 127 -1.64 -1.60 -6.44
C LEU A 127 -1.39 -3.02 -6.92
N LEU A 128 -1.75 -4.00 -6.10
CA LEU A 128 -1.53 -5.42 -6.31
C LEU A 128 -2.80 -6.15 -6.78
N SER A 129 -2.68 -7.47 -6.92
CA SER A 129 -3.76 -8.42 -7.22
C SER A 129 -5.03 -8.18 -6.39
N GLY A 130 -6.20 -8.33 -7.02
CA GLY A 130 -7.49 -8.16 -6.37
C GLY A 130 -8.71 -8.37 -7.28
N ALA A 131 -9.85 -8.66 -6.66
CA ALA A 131 -11.08 -9.08 -7.33
C ALA A 131 -12.09 -7.94 -7.64
N ASN A 132 -11.75 -6.69 -7.33
CA ASN A 132 -12.63 -5.53 -7.55
C ASN A 132 -11.83 -4.29 -7.98
N ALA A 133 -12.51 -3.16 -8.17
CA ALA A 133 -11.91 -1.92 -8.67
C ALA A 133 -11.37 -0.98 -7.56
N ASP A 134 -11.37 -1.39 -6.29
CA ASP A 134 -10.93 -0.52 -5.18
C ASP A 134 -9.43 -0.19 -5.31
N GLY A 135 -9.10 1.09 -5.18
CA GLY A 135 -7.77 1.66 -5.36
C GLY A 135 -7.63 2.44 -6.67
N ILE A 136 -8.44 2.18 -7.70
CA ILE A 136 -8.33 2.85 -9.01
C ILE A 136 -8.65 4.35 -8.90
N TYR A 137 -9.67 4.70 -8.12
CA TYR A 137 -10.04 6.11 -7.91
C TYR A 137 -8.95 6.84 -7.13
N GLY A 138 -8.45 6.22 -6.05
CA GLY A 138 -7.35 6.75 -5.25
C GLY A 138 -6.06 6.91 -6.06
N LEU A 139 -5.74 5.96 -6.94
CA LEU A 139 -4.61 6.09 -7.85
C LEU A 139 -4.73 7.31 -8.78
N LYS A 140 -5.92 7.61 -9.33
CA LYS A 140 -6.13 8.84 -10.12
C LYS A 140 -5.83 10.10 -9.30
N TYR A 141 -6.24 10.13 -8.02
CA TYR A 141 -5.92 11.23 -7.10
C TYR A 141 -4.42 11.35 -6.82
N ILE A 142 -3.74 10.24 -6.61
CA ILE A 142 -2.28 10.20 -6.44
C ILE A 142 -1.58 10.80 -7.65
N LYS A 143 -2.01 10.43 -8.86
CA LYS A 143 -1.42 10.97 -10.09
C LYS A 143 -1.66 12.47 -10.24
N ASN A 144 -2.87 12.93 -9.92
CA ASN A 144 -3.20 14.36 -9.93
C ASN A 144 -2.36 15.17 -8.93
N ASN A 145 -1.92 14.54 -7.83
CA ASN A 145 -1.02 15.13 -6.84
C ASN A 145 0.48 14.85 -7.12
N ASN A 146 0.82 14.47 -8.36
CA ASN A 146 2.18 14.16 -8.82
C ASN A 146 2.88 12.98 -8.13
N GLY A 147 2.14 12.16 -7.36
CA GLY A 147 2.67 10.95 -6.77
C GLY A 147 2.99 9.88 -7.83
N LYS A 148 3.82 8.92 -7.44
CA LYS A 148 4.23 7.81 -8.29
C LYS A 148 3.31 6.61 -8.10
N ILE A 149 3.07 5.88 -9.18
CA ILE A 149 2.15 4.75 -9.21
C ILE A 149 2.84 3.54 -9.84
N TRP A 150 2.94 2.45 -9.08
CA TRP A 150 3.29 1.14 -9.61
C TRP A 150 2.05 0.24 -9.56
N ILE A 151 1.82 -0.52 -10.63
CA ILE A 151 0.71 -1.46 -10.72
C ILE A 151 1.32 -2.83 -10.95
N GLN A 152 0.91 -3.84 -10.19
CA GLN A 152 1.31 -5.22 -10.46
C GLN A 152 0.94 -5.57 -11.91
N ASP A 153 1.87 -6.14 -12.67
CA ASP A 153 1.55 -6.59 -14.03
C ASP A 153 0.38 -7.58 -13.98
N PRO A 154 -0.76 -7.30 -14.65
CA PRO A 154 -1.94 -8.17 -14.61
C PRO A 154 -1.63 -9.62 -15.01
N GLU A 155 -0.64 -9.85 -15.86
CA GLU A 155 -0.22 -11.20 -16.29
C GLU A 155 0.48 -12.00 -15.17
N THR A 156 0.87 -11.34 -14.09
CA THR A 156 1.50 -11.94 -12.91
C THR A 156 0.58 -11.98 -11.70
N ALA A 157 -0.64 -11.43 -11.81
CA ALA A 157 -1.59 -11.37 -10.71
C ALA A 157 -2.39 -12.67 -10.63
N GLU A 158 -2.51 -13.24 -9.43
CA GLU A 158 -3.39 -14.39 -9.18
C GLU A 158 -4.86 -14.02 -9.43
N VAL A 159 -5.25 -12.79 -9.07
CA VAL A 159 -6.53 -12.18 -9.43
C VAL A 159 -6.28 -10.84 -10.11
N ASP A 160 -6.50 -10.82 -11.41
CA ASP A 160 -6.06 -9.75 -12.31
C ASP A 160 -7.04 -8.59 -12.46
N TYR A 161 -8.27 -8.71 -11.96
CA TYR A 161 -9.32 -7.70 -12.18
C TYR A 161 -8.86 -6.30 -11.75
N MET A 162 -8.41 -6.15 -10.51
CA MET A 162 -7.95 -4.89 -9.94
C MET A 162 -6.77 -4.28 -10.72
N PRO A 163 -5.63 -4.97 -10.91
CA PRO A 163 -4.50 -4.41 -11.65
C PRO A 163 -4.80 -4.17 -13.14
N ARG A 164 -5.61 -5.02 -13.80
CA ARG A 164 -5.98 -4.84 -15.22
C ARG A 164 -6.76 -3.54 -15.41
N HIS A 165 -7.79 -3.32 -14.60
CA HIS A 165 -8.59 -2.10 -14.70
C HIS A 165 -7.78 -0.85 -14.30
N ALA A 166 -6.86 -0.96 -13.34
CA ALA A 166 -5.97 0.13 -12.99
C ALA A 166 -5.04 0.53 -14.17
N LYS A 167 -4.44 -0.46 -14.83
CA LYS A 167 -3.58 -0.27 -16.02
C LYS A 167 -4.34 0.42 -17.17
N GLU A 168 -5.61 0.11 -17.36
CA GLU A 168 -6.44 0.68 -18.42
C GLU A 168 -6.91 2.11 -18.13
N GLN A 169 -7.09 2.48 -16.85
CA GLN A 169 -7.79 3.70 -16.46
C GLN A 169 -6.90 4.77 -15.81
N VAL A 170 -5.65 4.45 -15.46
CA VAL A 170 -4.77 5.34 -14.71
C VAL A 170 -3.42 5.47 -15.40
N ALA A 171 -2.91 6.70 -15.51
CA ALA A 171 -1.52 6.91 -15.90
C ALA A 171 -0.59 6.44 -14.76
N TYR A 172 0.26 5.46 -15.06
CA TYR A 172 1.17 4.83 -14.10
C TYR A 172 2.63 5.03 -14.49
N ASP A 173 3.53 4.82 -13.54
CA ASP A 173 4.98 4.99 -13.72
C ASP A 173 5.69 3.65 -13.96
N LEU A 174 5.14 2.55 -13.46
CA LEU A 174 5.72 1.21 -13.66
C LEU A 174 4.66 0.10 -13.59
N LEU A 175 4.74 -0.85 -14.53
CA LEU A 175 4.17 -2.19 -14.32
C LEU A 175 5.23 -3.05 -13.61
N ILE A 176 4.90 -3.53 -12.42
CA ILE A 176 5.84 -4.27 -11.56
C ILE A 176 5.55 -5.76 -11.60
N ASN A 177 6.57 -6.55 -11.95
CA ASN A 177 6.58 -7.98 -11.70
C ASN A 177 6.89 -8.21 -10.21
N PRO A 178 6.11 -9.02 -9.48
CA PRO A 178 6.34 -9.34 -8.06
C PRO A 178 7.79 -9.66 -7.69
N GLU A 179 8.51 -10.42 -8.53
CA GLU A 179 9.90 -10.82 -8.27
C GLU A 179 10.86 -9.61 -8.21
N LYS A 180 10.53 -8.52 -8.89
CA LYS A 180 11.33 -7.28 -8.94
C LYS A 180 10.85 -6.24 -7.93
N LEU A 181 9.68 -6.42 -7.33
CA LEU A 181 9.07 -5.44 -6.43
C LEU A 181 10.01 -5.06 -5.28
N CYS A 182 10.57 -6.07 -4.62
CA CYS A 182 11.48 -5.86 -3.51
C CYS A 182 12.77 -5.13 -3.92
N ILE A 183 13.41 -5.59 -5.01
CA ILE A 183 14.63 -4.99 -5.56
C ILE A 183 14.39 -3.50 -5.87
N ASN A 184 13.25 -3.19 -6.48
CA ASN A 184 12.90 -1.82 -6.85
C ASN A 184 12.65 -0.96 -5.60
N ILE A 185 11.99 -1.49 -4.57
CA ILE A 185 11.78 -0.76 -3.30
C ILE A 185 13.12 -0.51 -2.59
N ASN A 186 14.02 -1.49 -2.55
CA ASN A 186 15.35 -1.34 -1.95
C ASN A 186 16.24 -0.29 -2.66
N GLN A 187 15.90 0.10 -3.89
CA GLN A 187 16.60 1.13 -4.67
C GLN A 187 15.99 2.53 -4.53
N LEU A 188 14.83 2.66 -3.87
CA LEU A 188 14.23 3.97 -3.62
C LEU A 188 15.15 4.78 -2.70
N ASN A 189 15.38 6.04 -3.09
CA ASN A 189 16.19 7.02 -2.37
C ASN A 189 17.70 6.71 -2.24
N ILE A 190 18.23 5.73 -2.99
CA ILE A 190 19.66 5.65 -3.33
C ILE A 190 19.98 6.69 -4.40
#